data_AF-R0M942-F1
#
_entry.id   AF-R0M942-F1
#
_cell.length_a   1.000
_cell.length_b   1.000
_cell.length_c   1.000
_cell.angle_alpha   90.00
_cell.angle_beta   90.00
_cell.angle_gamma   90.00
#
_symmetry.space_group_name_H-M   'P 1'
#
loop_
_entity.id
_entity.type
_entity.pdbx_description
1 polymer ?
#
loop_
_entity_poly.entity_id
_entity_poly.type
_entity_poly.pdbx_seq_one_letter_code
_entity_poly.pdbx_strand_id
1 'polypeptide(L)'
;MSLLLSLWPHVSCPVKILDEFDVFMDNLNRKFVIEKFKSYFLNSENQVILITPLNTNELAHPDIEIISLKSPERKEIEVKM
;
A
#
# COMPACT_ATOMS: atom_id res chain seq x y z
N MET A 1 3.13 6.05 10.39
CA MET A 1 3.75 4.80 9.88
C MET A 1 4.72 4.14 10.86
N SER A 2 5.53 4.88 11.64
CA SER A 2 6.52 4.31 12.58
C SER A 2 5.95 3.32 13.60
N LEU A 3 4.77 3.60 14.17
CA LEU A 3 4.13 2.72 15.15
C LEU A 3 3.83 1.33 14.56
N LEU A 4 3.19 1.27 13.39
CA LEU A 4 2.86 0.00 12.71
C LEU A 4 4.12 -0.82 12.41
N LEU A 5 5.16 -0.16 11.88
CA LEU A 5 6.45 -0.78 11.60
C LEU A 5 7.12 -1.35 12.87
N SER A 6 6.99 -0.68 14.02
CA SER A 6 7.55 -1.18 15.29
C SER A 6 6.78 -2.37 15.87
N LEU A 7 5.47 -2.45 15.62
CA LEU A 7 4.60 -3.51 16.12
C LEU A 7 4.67 -4.77 15.27
N TRP A 8 4.89 -4.65 13.96
CA TRP A 8 4.81 -5.78 13.04
C TRP A 8 5.67 -7.00 13.38
N PRO A 9 6.94 -6.86 13.83
CA PRO A 9 7.74 -8.01 14.27
C PRO A 9 7.15 -8.76 15.47
N HIS A 10 6.33 -8.09 16.27
CA HIS A 10 5.77 -8.61 17.51
C HIS A 10 4.33 -9.12 17.35
N VAL A 11 3.70 -8.85 16.21
CA VAL A 11 2.33 -9.27 15.92
C VAL A 11 2.34 -10.41 14.90
N SER A 12 2.04 -11.62 15.37
CA SER A 12 1.82 -12.79 14.53
C SER A 12 0.50 -12.65 13.78
N CYS A 13 0.59 -12.20 12.53
CA CYS A 13 -0.55 -12.06 11.63
C CYS A 13 -0.14 -12.53 10.23
N PRO A 14 -0.74 -13.62 9.70
CA PRO A 14 -0.33 -14.22 8.43
C PRO A 14 -0.64 -13.32 7.21
N VAL A 15 -1.67 -12.47 7.31
CA VAL A 15 -2.08 -11.55 6.23
C VAL A 15 -2.17 -10.13 6.76
N LYS A 16 -1.45 -9.20 6.14
CA LYS A 16 -1.40 -7.78 6.53
C LYS A 16 -1.97 -6.93 5.40
N ILE A 17 -2.90 -6.03 5.70
CA ILE A 17 -3.56 -5.20 4.69
C ILE A 17 -3.42 -3.74 5.10
N LEU A 18 -2.91 -2.90 4.20
CA LEU A 18 -2.84 -1.46 4.39
C LEU A 18 -3.56 -0.78 3.24
N ASP A 19 -4.51 0.09 3.59
CA ASP A 19 -5.20 0.97 2.67
C ASP A 19 -4.71 2.40 2.80
N GLU A 20 -4.70 3.14 1.70
CA GLU A 20 -4.32 4.55 1.60
C GLU A 20 -3.01 4.91 2.33
N PHE A 21 -2.04 4.00 2.34
CA PHE A 21 -0.87 4.12 3.23
C PHE A 21 0.05 5.31 2.93
N ASP A 22 0.00 5.85 1.71
CA ASP A 22 0.89 6.89 1.18
C ASP A 22 0.17 8.20 0.81
N VAL A 23 -1.14 8.36 1.08
CA VAL A 23 -1.94 9.54 0.65
C VAL A 23 -1.39 10.88 1.15
N PHE A 24 -0.80 10.90 2.35
CA PHE A 24 -0.25 12.12 2.97
C PHE A 24 1.28 12.19 2.91
N MET A 25 1.94 11.25 2.23
CA MET A 25 3.41 11.23 2.13
C MET A 25 3.87 12.03 0.92
N ASP A 26 4.95 12.80 1.10
CA ASP A 26 5.70 13.31 -0.05
C ASP A 26 6.48 12.19 -0.75
N ASN A 27 7.01 12.47 -1.94
CA ASN A 27 7.73 11.49 -2.76
C ASN A 27 8.98 10.90 -2.08
N LEU A 28 9.69 11.65 -1.23
CA LEU A 28 10.90 11.15 -0.57
C LEU A 28 10.53 10.17 0.54
N ASN A 29 9.58 10.56 1.39
CA ASN A 29 9.07 9.73 2.47
C ASN A 29 8.37 8.48 1.93
N ARG A 30 7.60 8.62 0.85
CA ARG A 30 6.95 7.51 0.15
C ARG A 30 7.94 6.45 -0.33
N LYS A 31 8.98 6.87 -1.05
CA LYS A 31 10.06 5.96 -1.51
C LYS A 31 10.71 5.22 -0.35
N PHE A 32 11.05 5.94 0.71
CA PHE A 32 11.67 5.35 1.90
C PHE A 32 10.78 4.29 2.56
N VAL A 33 9.48 4.57 2.68
CA VAL A 33 8.51 3.62 3.27
C VAL A 33 8.30 2.40 2.38
N ILE A 34 8.19 2.56 1.06
CA ILE A 34 8.04 1.45 0.11
C ILE A 34 9.26 0.52 0.15
N GLU A 35 10.48 1.07 0.17
CA GLU A 35 11.70 0.27 0.29
C GLU A 35 11.77 -0.50 1.62
N LYS A 36 11.37 0.15 2.73
CA LYS A 36 11.22 -0.50 4.04
C LYS A 36 10.21 -1.66 3.99
N PHE A 37 9.08 -1.46 3.32
CA PHE A 37 8.04 -2.47 3.14
C PHE A 37 8.55 -3.66 2.33
N LYS A 38 9.14 -3.43 1.15
CA LYS A 38 9.74 -4.50 0.35
C LYS A 38 10.75 -5.30 1.15
N SER A 39 11.68 -4.63 1.82
CA SER A 39 12.70 -5.30 2.64
C SER A 39 12.07 -6.15 3.76
N TYR A 40 11.04 -5.66 4.44
CA TYR A 40 10.39 -6.43 5.49
C TYR A 40 9.57 -7.61 4.94
N PHE A 41 8.76 -7.39 3.90
CA PHE A 41 7.85 -8.40 3.37
C PHE A 41 8.58 -9.52 2.65
N LEU A 42 9.61 -9.22 1.84
CA LEU A 42 10.40 -10.23 1.13
C LEU A 42 11.18 -11.16 2.09
N ASN A 43 11.45 -10.71 3.32
CA ASN A 43 12.10 -11.51 4.35
C ASN A 43 11.11 -12.15 5.34
N SER A 44 9.80 -12.04 5.08
CA SER A 44 8.77 -12.57 5.98
C SER A 44 7.87 -13.57 5.26
N GLU A 45 7.34 -14.55 6.00
CA GLU A 45 6.33 -15.49 5.47
C GLU A 45 4.91 -14.91 5.45
N ASN A 46 4.76 -13.58 5.61
CA ASN A 46 3.45 -12.93 5.65
C ASN A 46 3.00 -12.52 4.24
N GLN A 47 1.73 -12.74 3.93
CA GLN A 47 1.12 -12.14 2.75
C GLN A 47 0.74 -10.69 3.05
N VAL A 48 1.09 -9.77 2.16
CA VAL A 48 0.76 -8.36 2.33
C VAL A 48 0.02 -7.80 1.14
N ILE A 49 -1.07 -7.08 1.41
CA ILE A 49 -1.88 -6.38 0.42
C ILE A 49 -1.75 -4.88 0.71
N LEU A 50 -1.21 -4.14 -0.25
CA LEU A 50 -1.11 -2.69 -0.21
C LEU A 50 -2.09 -2.10 -1.21
N ILE A 51 -2.94 -1.20 -0.74
CA ILE A 51 -3.88 -0.46 -1.57
C ILE A 51 -3.42 1.00 -1.57
N THR A 52 -3.26 1.55 -2.77
CA THR A 52 -2.88 2.94 -2.96
C THR A 52 -3.58 3.52 -4.20
N PRO A 53 -4.05 4.78 -4.13
CA PRO A 53 -4.52 5.50 -5.32
C PRO A 53 -3.36 6.08 -6.15
N LEU A 54 -2.11 5.96 -5.67
CA LEU A 54 -0.92 6.54 -6.30
C LEU A 54 -0.21 5.53 -7.23
N ASN A 55 0.79 6.01 -7.97
CA ASN A 55 1.52 5.22 -8.96
C ASN A 55 2.34 4.07 -8.31
N THR A 56 2.28 2.87 -8.88
CA THR A 56 2.92 1.66 -8.32
C THR A 56 4.29 1.31 -8.92
N ASN A 57 4.90 2.16 -9.74
CA ASN A 57 6.20 1.90 -10.39
C ASN A 57 7.30 1.57 -9.37
N GLU A 58 7.28 2.24 -8.22
CA GLU A 58 8.23 2.03 -7.12
C GLU A 58 8.04 0.68 -6.43
N LEU A 59 6.92 -0.01 -6.65
CA LEU A 59 6.60 -1.32 -6.06
C LEU A 59 7.02 -2.51 -6.94
N ALA A 60 7.51 -2.27 -8.17
CA ALA A 60 7.90 -3.36 -9.07
C ALA A 60 8.98 -4.27 -8.44
N HIS A 61 8.70 -5.58 -8.41
CA HIS A 61 9.59 -6.64 -7.94
C HIS A 61 9.08 -8.00 -8.48
N PRO A 62 9.92 -9.00 -8.75
CA PRO A 62 9.48 -10.32 -9.23
C PRO A 62 8.46 -11.02 -8.32
N ASP A 63 8.58 -10.84 -7.00
CA ASP A 63 7.69 -11.44 -6.00
C ASP A 63 6.47 -10.56 -5.65
N ILE A 64 6.22 -9.49 -6.42
CA ILE A 64 5.11 -8.57 -6.17
C ILE A 64 4.17 -8.55 -7.38
N GLU A 65 2.91 -8.95 -7.14
CA GLU A 65 1.84 -8.82 -8.12
C GLU A 65 1.15 -7.45 -7.97
N ILE A 66 0.99 -6.73 -9.08
CA ILE A 66 0.31 -5.43 -9.12
C ILE A 66 -1.03 -5.59 -9.83
N ILE A 67 -2.11 -5.39 -9.08
CA ILE A 67 -3.48 -5.41 -9.61
C ILE A 67 -3.98 -3.98 -9.75
N SER A 68 -4.19 -3.53 -10.98
CA SER A 68 -4.74 -2.20 -11.27
C SER A 68 -6.25 -2.27 -11.44
N LEU A 69 -6.99 -1.53 -10.61
CA LEU A 69 -8.44 -1.43 -10.70
C LEU A 69 -8.84 -0.37 -11.73
N LYS A 70 -9.98 -0.59 -12.39
CA LYS A 70 -10.60 0.43 -13.25
C LYS A 70 -11.02 1.62 -12.41
N SER A 71 -10.87 2.82 -12.96
CA SER A 71 -11.38 4.05 -12.34
C SER A 71 -12.87 3.89 -12.02
N PRO A 72 -13.33 4.34 -10.84
CA PRO A 72 -14.73 4.22 -10.46
C PRO A 72 -15.62 5.05 -11.39
N GLU A 73 -16.76 4.49 -11.80
CA GLU A 73 -17.80 5.23 -12.52
C GLU A 73 -18.44 6.24 -11.58
N ARG A 74 -18.13 7.53 -11.77
CA ARG A 74 -18.84 8.60 -11.07
C ARG A 74 -20.21 8.76 -11.69
N LYS A 75 -21.26 8.24 -11.04
CA LYS A 75 -22.63 8.64 -11.35
C LYS A 75 -22.77 10.11 -10.94
N GLU A 76 -22.84 11.01 -11.92
CA GLU A 76 -23.27 12.38 -11.65
C GLU A 76 -24.67 12.31 -11.05
N ILE A 77 -24.79 12.69 -9.78
CA ILE A 77 -26.09 12.92 -9.17
C ILE A 77 -26.56 14.23 -9.80
N GLU A 78 -27.39 14.13 -10.83
CA GLU A 78 -28.08 15.27 -11.42
C GLU A 78 -29.00 15.85 -10.34
N VAL A 79 -28.50 16.81 -9.56
CA VAL A 79 -29.29 17.57 -8.59
C VAL A 79 -30.20 18.48 -9.41
N LYS A 80 -31.42 18.01 -9.68
CA LYS A 80 -32.49 18.87 -10.20
C LYS A 80 -32.75 19.97 -9.18
N MET A 81 -32.38 21.20 -9.55
CA MET A 81 -32.86 22.44 -8.90
C MET A 81 -34.34 22.65 -9.22
#